data_AF-A0A549SEK8-F1
#
_entry.id   AF-A0A549SEK8-F1
#
_cell.length_a   1.000
_cell.length_b   1.000
_cell.length_c   1.000
_cell.angle_alpha   90.00
_cell.angle_beta   90.00
_cell.angle_gamma   90.00
#
_symmetry.space_group_name_H-M   'P 1'
#
loop_
_entity.id
_entity.type
_entity.pdbx_description
1 polymer ?
#
loop_
_entity_poly.entity_id
_entity_poly.type
_entity_poly.pdbx_seq_one_letter_code
_entity_poly.pdbx_strand_id
1 'polypeptide(L)'
;MADYYSLLARAVAALPDPAPQSRQAVYERARKALFNQLRSIQPPVAEDDIEAEGRALDEAIARIELEIVRDQSAAAPLPATEAKRPREAEKKEPVKSAEPAAAPKSEKAVPVEEAPAPPQRPPAPLPPLPEPASVSRRVIVIGGVLAAVVALVAVLALQFRERPEDLAKLQPEPSAVETAEGGKLADRIGGDSEPPPSRAPAEQKSQAVAVAQKAELWVAAPEEAAKVKTYPGTVIWRLESMPAGPGQPVSPAIRAEIDFPTAKLKTTIVIQKNLDPTLSASHTVNVNFSLAPGNEFNGIKAIGPIQMRRPEAQSGEQVAGVPVPITENAFLIGLLRGNREARNIVLLRAPMVLDLPMQLEDGRAATISLEKGPGGERVFADALDAWR
;
A
#
# COMPACT_ATOMS: atom_id res chain seq x y z
N MET A 1 -20.22 6.50 -3.11
CA MET A 1 -20.51 6.51 -4.56
C MET A 1 -19.32 5.88 -5.25
N ALA A 2 -19.54 4.92 -6.14
CA ALA A 2 -18.45 4.21 -6.81
C ALA A 2 -17.68 5.17 -7.75
N ASP A 3 -16.37 5.02 -7.85
CA ASP A 3 -15.55 5.81 -8.77
C ASP A 3 -15.59 5.21 -10.18
N TYR A 4 -16.69 5.48 -10.89
CA TYR A 4 -16.90 5.04 -12.28
C TYR A 4 -15.91 5.68 -13.26
N TYR A 5 -15.45 6.89 -12.97
CA TYR A 5 -14.56 7.64 -13.84
C TYR A 5 -13.19 6.95 -13.94
N SER A 6 -12.56 6.62 -12.81
CA SER A 6 -11.23 5.99 -12.81
C SER A 6 -11.23 4.62 -13.49
N LEU A 7 -12.32 3.85 -13.33
CA LEU A 7 -12.46 2.53 -13.97
C LEU A 7 -12.65 2.64 -15.48
N LEU A 8 -13.51 3.54 -15.94
CA LEU A 8 -13.75 3.76 -17.37
C LEU A 8 -12.53 4.39 -18.06
N ALA A 9 -11.86 5.35 -17.44
CA ALA A 9 -10.67 5.99 -17.98
C ALA A 9 -9.55 4.98 -18.23
N ARG A 10 -9.31 4.06 -17.27
CA ARG A 10 -8.35 2.96 -17.44
C ARG A 10 -8.75 2.00 -18.56
N ALA A 11 -10.03 1.62 -18.65
CA ALA A 11 -10.52 0.71 -19.67
C ALA A 11 -10.41 1.31 -21.09
N VAL A 12 -10.67 2.61 -21.23
CA VAL A 12 -10.52 3.35 -22.49
C VAL A 12 -9.03 3.51 -22.84
N ALA A 13 -8.16 3.80 -21.88
CA ALA A 13 -6.71 3.92 -22.10
C ALA A 13 -6.04 2.60 -22.50
N ALA A 14 -6.63 1.47 -22.15
CA ALA A 14 -6.14 0.14 -22.52
C ALA A 14 -6.60 -0.33 -23.92
N LEU A 15 -7.42 0.47 -24.63
CA LEU A 15 -7.87 0.12 -25.99
C LEU A 15 -6.72 0.24 -27.00
N PRO A 16 -6.47 -0.78 -27.84
CA PRO A 16 -5.44 -0.73 -28.88
C PRO A 16 -5.68 0.37 -29.93
N ASP A 17 -6.94 0.68 -30.21
CA ASP A 17 -7.38 1.80 -31.04
C ASP A 17 -8.49 2.58 -30.30
N PRO A 18 -8.21 3.80 -29.80
CA PRO A 18 -9.18 4.63 -29.10
C PRO A 18 -10.13 5.33 -30.09
N ALA A 19 -10.53 4.70 -31.20
CA ALA A 19 -11.58 5.19 -32.08
C ALA A 19 -12.91 5.40 -31.31
N PRO A 20 -13.74 6.40 -31.66
CA PRO A 20 -15.00 6.68 -30.96
C PRO A 20 -15.93 5.47 -30.83
N GLN A 21 -15.96 4.59 -31.85
CA GLN A 21 -16.76 3.37 -31.84
C GLN A 21 -16.26 2.35 -30.79
N SER A 22 -14.95 2.19 -30.64
CA SER A 22 -14.34 1.29 -29.65
C SER A 22 -14.62 1.75 -28.22
N ARG A 23 -14.55 3.06 -27.97
CA ARG A 23 -14.89 3.65 -26.65
C ARG A 23 -16.37 3.48 -26.33
N GLN A 24 -17.26 3.70 -27.31
CA GLN A 24 -18.70 3.51 -27.13
C GLN A 24 -19.05 2.06 -26.76
N ALA A 25 -18.38 1.07 -27.37
CA ALA A 25 -18.58 -0.34 -27.03
C ALA A 25 -18.19 -0.66 -25.57
N VAL A 26 -17.19 0.03 -25.02
CA VAL A 26 -16.81 -0.09 -23.60
C VAL A 26 -17.89 0.51 -22.69
N TYR A 27 -18.41 1.68 -23.02
CA TYR A 27 -19.47 2.33 -22.24
C TYR A 27 -20.77 1.53 -22.23
N GLU A 28 -21.20 1.02 -23.38
CA GLU A 28 -22.39 0.17 -23.48
C GLU A 28 -22.27 -1.12 -22.66
N ARG A 29 -21.07 -1.72 -22.65
CA ARG A 29 -20.80 -2.91 -21.84
C ARG A 29 -20.83 -2.57 -20.34
N ALA A 30 -20.27 -1.43 -19.94
CA ALA A 30 -20.29 -0.96 -18.57
C ALA A 30 -21.71 -0.69 -18.06
N ARG A 31 -22.56 -0.04 -18.87
CA ARG A 31 -23.99 0.17 -18.55
C ARG A 31 -24.71 -1.15 -18.29
N LYS A 32 -24.59 -2.10 -19.23
CA LYS A 32 -25.23 -3.43 -19.08
C LYS A 32 -24.75 -4.18 -17.85
N ALA A 33 -23.45 -4.13 -17.56
CA ALA A 33 -22.87 -4.78 -16.38
C ALA A 33 -23.41 -4.18 -15.08
N LEU A 34 -23.46 -2.84 -14.98
CA LEU A 34 -23.98 -2.15 -13.79
C LEU A 34 -25.45 -2.49 -13.52
N PHE A 35 -26.31 -2.39 -14.54
CA PHE A 35 -27.74 -2.71 -14.39
C PHE A 35 -27.98 -4.18 -14.01
N ASN A 36 -27.25 -5.12 -14.62
CA ASN A 36 -27.34 -6.53 -14.28
C ASN A 36 -26.88 -6.80 -12.84
N GLN A 37 -25.83 -6.13 -12.40
CA GLN A 37 -25.30 -6.28 -11.05
C GLN A 37 -26.28 -5.74 -10.01
N LEU A 38 -26.79 -4.52 -10.19
CA LEU A 38 -27.71 -3.90 -9.24
C LEU A 38 -29.03 -4.68 -9.11
N ARG A 39 -29.53 -5.24 -10.21
CA ARG A 39 -30.73 -6.11 -10.20
C ARG A 39 -30.50 -7.49 -9.59
N SER A 40 -29.25 -7.97 -9.55
CA SER A 40 -28.92 -9.28 -8.99
C SER A 40 -28.76 -9.29 -7.46
N ILE A 41 -28.62 -8.11 -6.84
CA ILE A 41 -28.43 -7.99 -5.39
C ILE A 41 -29.73 -8.34 -4.65
N GLN A 42 -29.63 -9.13 -3.57
CA GLN A 42 -30.74 -9.51 -2.70
C GLN A 42 -30.51 -9.00 -1.26
N PRO A 43 -31.46 -8.25 -0.68
CA PRO A 43 -32.77 -7.84 -1.23
C PRO A 43 -32.66 -6.86 -2.42
N PRO A 44 -33.68 -6.80 -3.31
CA PRO A 44 -33.63 -5.99 -4.52
C PRO A 44 -33.40 -4.51 -4.19
N VAL A 45 -32.46 -3.89 -4.90
CA VAL A 45 -32.20 -2.45 -4.83
C VAL A 45 -33.43 -1.70 -5.35
N ALA A 46 -33.78 -0.58 -4.73
CA ALA A 46 -34.91 0.25 -5.19
C ALA A 46 -34.62 0.81 -6.59
N GLU A 47 -35.61 0.86 -7.47
CA GLU A 47 -35.39 1.29 -8.86
C GLU A 47 -34.86 2.74 -8.94
N ASP A 48 -35.25 3.62 -8.02
CA ASP A 48 -34.74 4.99 -7.93
C ASP A 48 -33.22 5.04 -7.70
N ASP A 49 -32.68 4.10 -6.92
CA ASP A 49 -31.24 4.00 -6.64
C ASP A 49 -30.49 3.43 -7.86
N ILE A 50 -31.12 2.52 -8.61
CA ILE A 50 -30.55 1.98 -9.85
C ILE A 50 -30.46 3.09 -10.90
N GLU A 51 -31.49 3.93 -11.02
CA GLU A 51 -31.46 5.11 -11.89
C GLU A 51 -30.42 6.14 -11.44
N ALA A 52 -30.28 6.36 -10.14
CA ALA A 52 -29.27 7.28 -9.60
C ALA A 52 -27.84 6.82 -9.91
N GLU A 53 -27.54 5.53 -9.75
CA GLU A 53 -26.23 4.97 -10.10
C GLU A 53 -26.02 4.93 -11.62
N GLY A 54 -27.07 4.69 -12.41
CA GLY A 54 -27.02 4.82 -13.87
C GLY A 54 -26.64 6.24 -14.32
N ARG A 55 -27.24 7.27 -13.71
CA ARG A 55 -26.89 8.68 -13.96
C ARG A 55 -25.44 8.99 -13.58
N ALA A 56 -24.96 8.47 -12.45
CA ALA A 56 -23.58 8.67 -12.01
C ALA A 56 -22.56 8.06 -13.01
N LEU A 57 -22.89 6.91 -13.59
CA LEU A 57 -22.09 6.29 -14.65
C LEU A 57 -22.08 7.15 -15.94
N ASP A 58 -23.24 7.67 -16.35
CA ASP A 58 -23.34 8.52 -17.55
C ASP A 58 -22.62 9.87 -17.39
N GLU A 59 -22.63 10.46 -16.20
CA GLU A 59 -21.85 11.67 -15.88
C GLU A 59 -20.34 11.41 -16.00
N ALA A 60 -19.87 10.27 -15.52
CA ALA A 60 -18.48 9.87 -15.66
C ALA A 60 -18.08 9.67 -17.13
N ILE A 61 -18.96 9.06 -17.95
CA ILE A 61 -18.75 8.90 -19.39
C ILE A 61 -18.66 10.27 -20.08
N ALA A 62 -19.58 11.19 -19.77
CA ALA A 62 -19.59 12.53 -20.35
C ALA A 62 -18.30 13.30 -20.02
N ARG A 63 -17.80 13.17 -18.80
CA ARG A 63 -16.53 13.77 -18.38
C ARG A 63 -15.33 13.23 -19.15
N ILE A 64 -15.28 11.91 -19.37
CA ILE A 64 -14.19 11.27 -20.12
C ILE A 64 -14.22 11.68 -21.59
N GLU A 65 -15.39 11.68 -22.23
CA GLU A 65 -15.50 12.10 -23.63
C GLU A 65 -15.15 13.58 -23.82
N LEU A 66 -15.51 14.45 -22.86
CA LEU A 66 -15.13 15.86 -22.89
C LEU A 66 -13.61 16.06 -22.77
N GLU A 67 -12.94 15.25 -21.94
CA GLU A 67 -11.49 15.27 -21.79
C GLU A 67 -10.79 14.75 -23.05
N ILE A 68 -11.27 13.67 -23.64
CA ILE A 68 -10.72 13.12 -24.88
C ILE A 68 -10.89 14.08 -26.06
N VAL A 69 -12.06 14.72 -26.19
CA VAL A 69 -12.29 15.74 -27.24
C VAL A 69 -11.39 16.96 -27.00
N ARG A 70 -11.20 17.37 -25.74
CA ARG A 70 -10.29 18.45 -25.38
C ARG A 70 -8.84 18.13 -25.76
N ASP A 71 -8.37 16.92 -25.45
CA ASP A 71 -7.01 16.48 -25.77
C ASP A 71 -6.80 16.31 -27.29
N GLN A 72 -7.81 15.80 -28.00
CA GLN A 72 -7.78 15.70 -29.47
C GLN A 72 -7.80 17.08 -30.14
N SER A 73 -8.57 18.04 -29.59
CA SER A 73 -8.57 19.42 -30.08
C SER A 73 -7.30 20.18 -29.74
N ALA A 74 -6.62 19.84 -28.64
CA ALA A 74 -5.32 20.42 -28.27
C ALA A 74 -4.16 19.83 -29.11
N ALA A 75 -4.33 18.61 -29.63
CA ALA A 75 -3.38 17.95 -30.51
C ALA A 75 -3.49 18.38 -32.00
N ALA A 76 -4.56 19.10 -32.37
CA ALA A 76 -4.70 19.69 -33.70
C ALA A 76 -3.91 21.02 -33.78
N PRO A 77 -2.95 21.18 -34.72
CA PRO A 77 -2.24 22.44 -34.87
C PRO A 77 -3.18 23.49 -35.48
N LEU A 78 -3.56 24.49 -34.68
CA LEU A 78 -4.23 25.71 -35.15
C LEU A 78 -3.28 26.91 -35.02
N PRO A 79 -3.27 27.82 -36.01
CA PRO A 79 -2.29 28.88 -36.13
C PRO A 79 -2.45 29.93 -35.03
N ALA A 80 -1.31 30.37 -34.50
CA ALA A 80 -1.22 31.36 -33.44
C ALA A 80 -1.90 32.69 -33.84
N THR A 81 -2.84 33.14 -33.02
CA THR A 81 -3.17 34.56 -32.89
C THR A 81 -3.11 34.95 -31.42
N GLU A 82 -2.08 35.73 -31.13
CA GLU A 82 -1.72 36.31 -29.85
C GLU A 82 -2.57 37.55 -29.57
N ALA A 83 -3.28 37.60 -28.44
CA ALA A 83 -3.90 38.85 -27.96
C ALA A 83 -4.11 38.86 -26.42
N LYS A 84 -3.08 39.39 -25.74
CA LYS A 84 -3.12 40.34 -24.60
C LYS A 84 -4.29 40.29 -23.60
N ARG A 85 -3.95 39.98 -22.34
CA ARG A 85 -4.63 40.52 -21.13
C ARG A 85 -4.47 42.04 -21.08
N PRO A 86 -5.40 42.76 -20.43
CA PRO A 86 -5.01 43.43 -19.18
C PRO A 86 -5.84 43.06 -17.95
N ARG A 87 -5.15 43.15 -16.82
CA ARG A 87 -5.58 42.97 -15.44
C ARG A 87 -5.95 44.35 -14.90
N GLU A 88 -7.24 44.61 -14.64
CA GLU A 88 -7.70 45.84 -13.96
C GLU A 88 -7.71 45.59 -12.44
N ALA A 89 -7.03 46.47 -11.71
CA ALA A 89 -6.99 46.51 -10.26
C ALA A 89 -7.94 47.61 -9.78
N GLU A 90 -8.85 47.32 -8.86
CA GLU A 90 -9.46 48.36 -8.02
C GLU A 90 -9.47 47.93 -6.55
N LYS A 91 -8.65 48.65 -5.79
CA LYS A 91 -8.46 48.59 -4.34
C LYS A 91 -9.31 49.71 -3.75
N LYS A 92 -10.22 49.42 -2.83
CA LYS A 92 -10.82 50.42 -1.93
C LYS A 92 -10.47 50.09 -0.49
N GLU A 93 -9.87 51.08 0.16
CA GLU A 93 -9.38 51.10 1.54
C GLU A 93 -10.51 51.25 2.58
N PRO A 94 -10.21 50.95 3.87
CA PRO A 94 -11.18 50.76 4.94
C PRO A 94 -11.51 52.06 5.68
N VAL A 95 -12.71 52.14 6.25
CA VAL A 95 -13.11 53.23 7.16
C VAL A 95 -13.19 52.70 8.59
N LYS A 96 -12.48 53.38 9.48
CA LYS A 96 -12.35 53.18 10.92
C LYS A 96 -13.33 54.09 11.67
N SER A 97 -14.03 53.56 12.68
CA SER A 97 -14.57 54.24 13.88
C SER A 97 -15.64 53.33 14.51
N ALA A 98 -15.78 53.13 15.81
CA ALA A 98 -15.04 53.50 17.00
C ALA A 98 -15.64 52.64 18.14
N GLU A 99 -14.81 52.16 19.04
CA GLU A 99 -15.21 51.69 20.38
C GLU A 99 -15.68 52.90 21.22
N PRO A 100 -16.44 52.71 22.32
CA PRO A 100 -15.76 52.44 23.59
C PRO A 100 -16.51 51.50 24.57
N ALA A 101 -15.70 50.64 25.20
CA ALA A 101 -15.65 50.31 26.64
C ALA A 101 -16.90 50.44 27.54
N ALA A 102 -17.25 49.33 28.20
CA ALA A 102 -17.55 49.30 29.63
C ALA A 102 -17.54 47.86 30.19
N ALA A 103 -16.47 47.48 30.89
CA ALA A 103 -16.54 46.62 32.07
C ALA A 103 -16.23 47.53 33.28
N PRO A 104 -16.78 47.32 34.48
CA PRO A 104 -16.09 46.41 35.41
C PRO A 104 -16.96 45.80 36.57
N LYS A 105 -16.48 44.68 37.14
CA LYS A 105 -16.10 44.50 38.57
C LYS A 105 -16.36 43.10 39.14
N SER A 106 -15.34 42.65 39.86
CA SER A 106 -15.17 41.46 40.69
C SER A 106 -15.94 41.49 42.02
N GLU A 107 -16.30 40.32 42.55
CA GLU A 107 -16.28 39.87 43.97
C GLU A 107 -17.00 38.50 44.00
N LYS A 108 -16.63 37.44 44.74
CA LYS A 108 -15.84 37.28 45.96
C LYS A 108 -15.57 35.77 46.16
N ALA A 109 -14.52 35.42 46.90
CA ALA A 109 -14.19 34.06 47.30
C ALA A 109 -14.69 33.74 48.73
N VAL A 110 -14.67 32.42 49.05
CA VAL A 110 -14.75 31.66 50.32
C VAL A 110 -16.14 31.28 50.88
N PRO A 111 -16.30 30.19 51.69
CA PRO A 111 -15.43 29.06 52.05
C PRO A 111 -16.09 27.65 51.92
N VAL A 112 -15.31 26.60 52.18
CA VAL A 112 -15.72 25.19 52.36
C VAL A 112 -16.53 25.02 53.65
N GLU A 113 -17.64 24.28 53.60
CA GLU A 113 -18.32 23.69 54.77
C GLU A 113 -18.79 22.26 54.45
N GLU A 114 -18.47 21.34 55.34
CA GLU A 114 -18.66 19.89 55.28
C GLU A 114 -19.90 19.50 56.11
N ALA A 115 -20.91 18.83 55.51
CA ALA A 115 -22.07 18.25 56.20
C ALA A 115 -22.77 17.16 55.32
N PRO A 116 -23.57 16.24 55.90
CA PRO A 116 -23.46 14.78 55.70
C PRO A 116 -24.27 14.17 54.53
N ALA A 117 -23.93 12.92 54.20
CA ALA A 117 -24.50 12.12 53.11
C ALA A 117 -26.00 11.74 53.31
N PRO A 118 -26.85 11.85 52.28
CA PRO A 118 -28.23 11.34 52.30
C PRO A 118 -28.31 9.82 51.96
N PRO A 119 -29.35 9.11 52.44
CA PRO A 119 -29.48 7.65 52.30
C PRO A 119 -29.76 7.20 50.85
N GLN A 120 -29.12 6.11 50.45
CA GLN A 120 -29.25 5.50 49.11
C GLN A 120 -30.64 4.89 48.90
N ARG A 121 -31.31 5.22 47.79
CA ARG A 121 -32.45 4.48 47.26
C ARG A 121 -31.95 3.25 46.47
N PRO A 122 -32.67 2.11 46.50
CA PRO A 122 -32.33 0.97 45.65
C PRO A 122 -32.48 1.34 44.16
N PRO A 123 -31.62 0.81 43.27
CA PRO A 123 -31.68 1.09 41.84
C PRO A 123 -32.92 0.46 41.19
N ALA A 124 -33.57 1.21 40.30
CA ALA A 124 -34.66 0.72 39.47
C ALA A 124 -34.14 -0.33 38.44
N PRO A 125 -34.95 -1.34 38.06
CA PRO A 125 -34.56 -2.32 37.04
C PRO A 125 -34.37 -1.67 35.66
N LEU A 126 -33.23 -1.93 35.03
CA LEU A 126 -32.93 -1.53 33.65
C LEU A 126 -33.78 -2.36 32.65
N PRO A 127 -34.25 -1.78 31.54
CA PRO A 127 -34.86 -2.55 30.45
C PRO A 127 -33.81 -3.47 29.79
N PRO A 128 -34.20 -4.65 29.28
CA PRO A 128 -33.27 -5.59 28.64
C PRO A 128 -32.69 -5.03 27.34
N LEU A 129 -31.41 -5.31 27.11
CA LEU A 129 -30.66 -4.98 25.90
C LEU A 129 -31.22 -5.74 24.68
N PRO A 130 -31.28 -5.12 23.48
CA PRO A 130 -31.62 -5.83 22.25
C PRO A 130 -30.52 -6.83 21.86
N GLU A 131 -30.94 -8.04 21.46
CA GLU A 131 -30.06 -9.13 21.02
C GLU A 131 -29.27 -8.79 19.75
N PRO A 132 -28.06 -9.35 19.56
CA PRO A 132 -27.25 -9.09 18.37
C PRO A 132 -27.86 -9.78 17.14
N ALA A 133 -28.41 -8.96 16.23
CA ALA A 133 -28.82 -9.42 14.91
C ALA A 133 -27.63 -9.94 14.10
N SER A 134 -27.80 -11.15 13.59
CA SER A 134 -26.89 -11.95 12.76
C SER A 134 -26.20 -11.18 11.63
N VAL A 135 -24.87 -11.15 11.67
CA VAL A 135 -24.00 -10.65 10.59
C VAL A 135 -23.76 -11.80 9.60
N SER A 136 -24.72 -12.07 8.71
CA SER A 136 -24.56 -13.12 7.67
C SER A 136 -25.09 -12.73 6.29
N ARG A 137 -24.99 -11.44 5.91
CA ARG A 137 -25.37 -10.99 4.56
C ARG A 137 -24.34 -10.16 3.79
N ARG A 138 -23.22 -9.77 4.41
CA ARG A 138 -22.16 -9.00 3.71
C ARG A 138 -21.10 -9.87 3.01
N VAL A 139 -21.06 -11.17 3.28
CA VAL A 139 -20.03 -12.08 2.73
C VAL A 139 -20.37 -12.58 1.32
N ILE A 140 -21.65 -12.60 0.91
CA ILE A 140 -22.07 -13.17 -0.37
C ILE A 140 -21.82 -12.22 -1.55
N VAL A 141 -21.82 -10.89 -1.34
CA VAL A 141 -21.65 -9.89 -2.42
C VAL A 141 -20.19 -9.80 -2.91
N ILE A 142 -19.20 -10.12 -2.06
CA ILE A 142 -17.77 -10.06 -2.42
C ILE A 142 -17.35 -11.27 -3.28
N GLY A 143 -17.98 -12.44 -3.09
CA GLY A 143 -17.67 -13.65 -3.86
C GLY A 143 -18.10 -13.60 -5.34
N GLY A 144 -19.21 -12.92 -5.64
CA GLY A 144 -19.73 -12.83 -7.02
C GLY A 144 -18.87 -11.98 -7.95
N VAL A 145 -18.28 -10.89 -7.44
CA VAL A 145 -17.42 -9.99 -8.23
C VAL A 145 -16.10 -10.66 -8.59
N LEU A 146 -15.54 -11.47 -7.68
CA LEU A 146 -14.28 -12.18 -7.91
C LEU A 146 -14.43 -13.27 -8.98
N ALA A 147 -15.55 -14.01 -8.99
CA ALA A 147 -15.82 -15.03 -9.99
C ALA A 147 -15.99 -14.45 -11.41
N ALA A 148 -16.61 -13.26 -11.52
CA ALA A 148 -16.78 -12.58 -12.80
C ALA A 148 -15.45 -12.06 -13.38
N VAL A 149 -14.53 -11.59 -12.53
CA VAL A 149 -13.19 -11.16 -12.94
C VAL A 149 -12.34 -12.34 -13.40
N VAL A 150 -12.40 -13.47 -12.70
CA VAL A 150 -11.68 -14.70 -13.10
C VAL A 150 -12.21 -15.24 -14.44
N ALA A 151 -13.54 -15.25 -14.63
CA ALA A 151 -14.14 -15.65 -15.90
C ALA A 151 -13.74 -14.71 -17.06
N LEU A 152 -13.66 -13.40 -16.81
CA LEU A 152 -13.23 -12.42 -17.80
C LEU A 152 -11.75 -12.58 -18.19
N VAL A 153 -10.88 -12.85 -17.21
CA VAL A 153 -9.45 -13.12 -17.45
C VAL A 153 -9.25 -14.44 -18.19
N ALA A 154 -10.03 -15.48 -17.88
CA ALA A 154 -9.99 -16.74 -18.62
C ALA A 154 -10.42 -16.59 -20.08
N VAL A 155 -11.44 -15.77 -20.36
CA VAL A 155 -11.88 -15.45 -21.73
C VAL A 155 -10.84 -14.60 -22.48
N LEU A 156 -10.19 -13.64 -21.80
CA LEU A 156 -9.10 -12.85 -22.39
C LEU A 156 -7.85 -13.72 -22.70
N ALA A 157 -7.51 -14.65 -21.81
CA ALA A 157 -6.38 -15.56 -21.99
C ALA A 157 -6.58 -16.53 -23.17
N LEU A 158 -7.82 -16.92 -23.45
CA LEU A 158 -8.15 -17.75 -24.61
C LEU A 158 -8.08 -16.97 -25.94
N GLN A 159 -8.39 -15.68 -25.95
CA GLN A 159 -8.27 -14.86 -27.18
C GLN A 159 -6.81 -14.50 -27.54
N PHE A 160 -5.91 -14.42 -26.57
CA PHE A 160 -4.49 -14.09 -26.82
C PHE A 160 -3.62 -15.27 -27.30
N ARG A 161 -4.21 -16.46 -27.48
CA ARG A 161 -3.49 -17.66 -27.94
C ARG A 161 -3.29 -17.72 -29.46
N GLU A 162 -3.84 -16.78 -30.24
CA GLU A 162 -3.84 -16.86 -31.71
C GLU A 162 -2.84 -15.92 -32.45
N ARG A 163 -1.89 -15.25 -31.77
CA ARG A 163 -0.86 -14.42 -32.46
C ARG A 163 0.57 -14.62 -31.93
N PRO A 164 1.27 -15.69 -32.35
CA PRO A 164 2.67 -15.95 -31.98
C PRO A 164 3.70 -15.07 -32.74
N GLU A 165 3.29 -14.30 -33.74
CA GLU A 165 4.19 -13.55 -34.64
C GLU A 165 4.86 -12.33 -33.95
N ASP A 166 4.19 -11.70 -32.99
CA ASP A 166 4.64 -10.42 -32.40
C ASP A 166 5.68 -10.60 -31.28
N LEU A 167 5.85 -11.82 -30.76
CA LEU A 167 6.86 -12.14 -29.73
C LEU A 167 8.27 -12.33 -30.32
N ALA A 168 8.40 -12.59 -31.62
CA ALA A 168 9.69 -12.82 -32.27
C ALA A 168 10.45 -11.52 -32.62
N LYS A 169 9.79 -10.35 -32.58
CA LYS A 169 10.41 -9.05 -32.88
C LYS A 169 11.05 -8.35 -31.67
N LEU A 170 11.04 -8.98 -30.49
CA LEU A 170 11.58 -8.41 -29.24
C LEU A 170 12.91 -9.05 -28.78
N GLN A 171 13.57 -9.85 -29.61
CA GLN A 171 14.92 -10.36 -29.30
C GLN A 171 16.00 -9.53 -30.03
N PRO A 172 16.98 -8.94 -29.32
CA PRO A 172 18.16 -8.39 -29.96
C PRO A 172 19.14 -9.51 -30.37
N GLU A 173 19.75 -9.39 -31.56
CA GLU A 173 20.77 -10.31 -32.07
C GLU A 173 22.03 -10.33 -31.18
N PRO A 174 22.69 -11.50 -31.02
CA PRO A 174 23.97 -11.61 -30.34
C PRO A 174 25.13 -11.21 -31.28
N SER A 175 25.81 -10.10 -31.01
CA SER A 175 27.08 -9.78 -31.65
C SER A 175 28.19 -10.73 -31.19
N ALA A 176 28.90 -11.26 -32.18
CA ALA A 176 30.00 -12.20 -32.05
C ALA A 176 31.23 -11.62 -31.31
N VAL A 177 31.96 -12.53 -30.66
CA VAL A 177 33.24 -12.32 -30.01
C VAL A 177 34.35 -12.33 -31.07
N GLU A 178 35.19 -11.29 -31.11
CA GLU A 178 36.52 -11.35 -31.73
C GLU A 178 37.61 -11.12 -30.68
N THR A 179 38.50 -12.09 -30.62
CA THR A 179 39.69 -12.19 -29.76
C THR A 179 40.87 -11.50 -30.45
N ALA A 180 41.67 -10.72 -29.72
CA ALA A 180 43.10 -10.56 -30.03
C ALA A 180 43.91 -10.20 -28.79
N GLU A 181 45.01 -10.94 -28.62
CA GLU A 181 45.96 -10.94 -27.51
C GLU A 181 46.87 -9.71 -27.42
N GLY A 182 47.27 -9.39 -26.18
CA GLY A 182 48.65 -9.23 -25.70
C GLY A 182 49.70 -8.42 -26.49
N GLY A 183 50.20 -7.34 -25.86
CA GLY A 183 51.52 -6.78 -26.19
C GLY A 183 51.87 -5.52 -25.39
N LYS A 184 52.78 -5.64 -24.42
CA LYS A 184 53.46 -4.53 -23.71
C LYS A 184 54.25 -3.65 -24.70
N LEU A 185 54.37 -2.35 -24.42
CA LEU A 185 55.63 -1.60 -24.28
C LEU A 185 55.33 -0.13 -23.95
N ALA A 186 56.05 0.40 -22.97
CA ALA A 186 56.08 1.81 -22.58
C ALA A 186 56.77 2.67 -23.65
N ASP A 187 56.41 3.95 -23.75
CA ASP A 187 57.31 5.12 -23.70
C ASP A 187 56.60 6.41 -24.18
N ARG A 188 57.09 7.55 -23.66
CA ARG A 188 56.97 8.96 -24.12
C ARG A 188 55.87 9.87 -23.52
N ILE A 189 56.25 10.49 -22.40
CA ILE A 189 56.49 11.95 -22.21
C ILE A 189 55.38 12.94 -22.60
N GLY A 190 54.91 13.67 -21.58
CA GLY A 190 55.03 15.14 -21.47
C GLY A 190 53.89 15.99 -22.03
N GLY A 191 53.22 16.74 -21.16
CA GLY A 191 52.36 17.85 -21.55
C GLY A 191 51.47 18.32 -20.40
N ASP A 192 51.92 19.39 -19.73
CA ASP A 192 51.27 20.08 -18.61
C ASP A 192 49.79 20.42 -18.84
N SER A 193 48.97 20.23 -17.81
CA SER A 193 47.78 21.06 -17.57
C SER A 193 47.42 21.05 -16.09
N GLU A 194 47.45 22.27 -15.55
CA GLU A 194 47.17 22.70 -14.17
C GLU A 194 45.77 22.27 -13.68
N PRO A 195 45.58 21.99 -12.36
CA PRO A 195 44.34 21.44 -11.85
C PRO A 195 43.27 22.52 -11.63
N PRO A 196 41.99 22.29 -11.97
CA PRO A 196 40.91 23.14 -11.47
C PRO A 196 40.62 22.81 -9.98
N PRO A 197 40.12 23.79 -9.21
CA PRO A 197 40.15 23.76 -7.76
C PRO A 197 39.22 22.73 -7.15
N SER A 198 39.69 22.16 -6.04
CA SER A 198 39.03 21.30 -5.08
C SER A 198 37.53 21.61 -4.93
N ARG A 199 36.69 20.74 -5.50
CA ARG A 199 35.28 20.65 -5.11
C ARG A 199 35.26 19.92 -3.78
N ALA A 200 34.76 20.60 -2.75
CA ALA A 200 34.51 20.05 -1.43
C ALA A 200 33.91 18.62 -1.52
N PRO A 201 34.26 17.70 -0.61
CA PRO A 201 33.68 16.36 -0.63
C PRO A 201 32.16 16.52 -0.58
N ALA A 202 31.48 16.09 -1.64
CA ALA A 202 30.07 15.76 -1.51
C ALA A 202 30.00 14.74 -0.36
N GLU A 203 29.23 15.06 0.67
CA GLU A 203 28.83 14.09 1.68
C GLU A 203 28.07 12.98 0.96
N GLN A 204 28.81 12.00 0.44
CA GLN A 204 28.33 10.65 0.29
C GLN A 204 27.94 10.25 1.70
N LYS A 205 26.65 10.38 2.01
CA LYS A 205 26.03 9.66 3.12
C LYS A 205 26.52 8.23 2.98
N SER A 206 27.48 7.88 3.81
CA SER A 206 28.05 6.56 3.94
C SER A 206 26.86 5.66 4.19
N GLN A 207 26.46 4.91 3.16
CA GLN A 207 25.46 3.87 3.31
C GLN A 207 26.02 2.96 4.39
N ALA A 208 25.44 3.03 5.59
CA ALA A 208 25.80 2.18 6.69
C ALA A 208 25.72 0.75 6.17
N VAL A 209 26.84 0.05 6.19
CA VAL A 209 26.95 -1.33 5.70
C VAL A 209 25.83 -2.13 6.37
N ALA A 210 24.89 -2.64 5.57
CA ALA A 210 23.75 -3.37 6.10
C ALA A 210 24.24 -4.69 6.69
N VAL A 211 24.27 -4.78 8.02
CA VAL A 211 24.78 -5.94 8.75
C VAL A 211 23.68 -7.00 8.86
N ALA A 212 23.95 -8.22 8.38
CA ALA A 212 23.06 -9.34 8.53
C ALA A 212 22.83 -9.67 10.01
N GLN A 213 21.56 -9.77 10.41
CA GLN A 213 21.12 -10.14 11.75
C GLN A 213 20.49 -11.53 11.74
N LYS A 214 20.21 -12.06 12.93
CA LYS A 214 19.65 -13.39 13.10
C LYS A 214 18.17 -13.44 12.66
N ALA A 215 17.83 -14.49 11.91
CA ALA A 215 16.45 -14.89 11.66
C ALA A 215 16.27 -16.37 11.97
N GLU A 216 15.08 -16.75 12.43
CA GLU A 216 14.72 -18.15 12.65
C GLU A 216 13.35 -18.42 12.05
N LEU A 217 13.19 -19.58 11.42
CA LEU A 217 11.90 -20.10 11.00
C LEU A 217 11.57 -21.30 11.87
N TRP A 218 10.44 -21.23 12.54
CA TRP A 218 9.90 -22.29 13.39
C TRP A 218 8.72 -22.92 12.68
N VAL A 219 8.74 -24.24 12.48
CA VAL A 219 7.65 -24.98 11.81
C VAL A 219 7.19 -26.09 12.73
N ALA A 220 5.88 -26.20 12.94
CA ALA A 220 5.32 -27.31 13.70
C ALA A 220 5.71 -28.65 13.04
N ALA A 221 6.17 -29.62 13.83
CA ALA A 221 6.55 -30.93 13.32
C ALA A 221 5.29 -31.75 12.96
N PRO A 222 5.33 -32.53 11.86
CA PRO A 222 4.17 -33.32 11.43
C PRO A 222 3.84 -34.50 12.36
N GLU A 223 4.83 -35.07 13.07
CA GLU A 223 4.63 -36.25 13.93
C GLU A 223 4.24 -35.93 15.38
N GLU A 224 4.60 -34.74 15.87
CA GLU A 224 4.23 -34.27 17.22
C GLU A 224 3.98 -32.75 17.17
N ALA A 225 2.72 -32.34 17.36
CA ALA A 225 2.34 -30.92 17.36
C ALA A 225 3.07 -30.07 18.42
N ALA A 226 3.67 -30.69 19.43
CA ALA A 226 4.47 -30.03 20.46
C ALA A 226 5.95 -29.82 20.08
N LYS A 227 6.45 -30.51 19.05
CA LYS A 227 7.82 -30.33 18.55
C LYS A 227 7.84 -29.30 17.44
N VAL A 228 8.80 -28.40 17.50
CA VAL A 228 9.02 -27.35 16.49
C VAL A 228 10.35 -27.64 15.80
N LYS A 229 10.33 -27.70 14.46
CA LYS A 229 11.53 -27.77 13.64
C LYS A 229 12.01 -26.35 13.35
N THR A 230 13.26 -26.07 13.69
CA THR A 230 13.87 -24.74 13.54
C THR A 230 14.83 -24.71 12.37
N TYR A 231 14.71 -23.68 11.53
CA TYR A 231 15.63 -23.38 10.44
C TYR A 231 16.32 -22.05 10.74
N PRO A 232 17.66 -22.06 10.86
CA PRO A 232 18.41 -20.81 10.99
C PRO A 232 18.39 -20.05 9.66
N GLY A 233 18.35 -18.72 9.75
CA GLY A 233 18.44 -17.81 8.63
C GLY A 233 19.07 -16.49 9.02
N THR A 234 19.11 -15.58 8.06
CA THR A 234 19.62 -14.22 8.25
C THR A 234 18.62 -13.20 7.73
N VAL A 235 18.61 -12.02 8.35
CA VAL A 235 17.82 -10.87 7.89
C VAL A 235 18.71 -9.64 7.73
N ILE A 236 18.54 -8.95 6.61
CA ILE A 236 19.19 -7.66 6.32
C ILE A 236 18.13 -6.58 6.26
N TRP A 237 18.26 -5.58 7.13
CA TRP A 237 17.35 -4.42 7.17
C TRP A 237 17.95 -3.26 6.37
N ARG A 238 17.13 -2.64 5.52
CA ARG A 238 17.50 -1.47 4.72
C ARG A 238 16.42 -0.40 4.75
N LEU A 239 16.86 0.86 4.70
CA LEU A 239 16.00 1.99 4.43
C LEU A 239 16.05 2.25 2.92
N GLU A 240 14.91 2.13 2.25
CA GLU A 240 14.77 2.41 0.82
C GLU A 240 13.83 3.58 0.59
N SER A 241 14.00 4.29 -0.52
CA SER A 241 13.02 5.27 -0.97
C SER A 241 12.17 4.62 -2.06
N MET A 242 10.88 4.43 -1.78
CA MET A 242 9.97 3.78 -2.73
C MET A 242 8.73 4.64 -2.94
N PRO A 243 8.16 4.66 -4.16
CA PRO A 243 6.87 5.27 -4.39
C PRO A 243 5.81 4.50 -3.57
N ALA A 244 5.02 5.23 -2.77
CA ALA A 244 3.96 4.61 -1.95
C ALA A 244 2.76 4.09 -2.79
N GLY A 245 2.76 4.39 -4.10
CA GLY A 245 1.76 3.97 -5.08
C GLY A 245 1.97 4.69 -6.43
N PRO A 246 1.21 4.32 -7.48
CA PRO A 246 1.27 5.02 -8.77
C PRO A 246 0.97 6.52 -8.60
N GLY A 247 1.88 7.37 -9.10
CA GLY A 247 1.74 8.84 -9.01
C GLY A 247 1.97 9.43 -7.62
N GLN A 248 2.33 8.63 -6.62
CA GLN A 248 2.62 9.11 -5.27
C GLN A 248 4.10 9.48 -5.11
N PRO A 249 4.41 10.44 -4.21
CA PRO A 249 5.79 10.81 -3.92
C PRO A 249 6.56 9.61 -3.35
N VAL A 250 7.87 9.61 -3.60
CA VAL A 250 8.77 8.66 -2.93
C VAL A 250 8.75 8.90 -1.43
N SER A 251 8.55 7.83 -0.68
CA SER A 251 8.54 7.83 0.78
C SER A 251 9.56 6.80 1.28
N PRO A 252 10.20 7.02 2.43
CA PRO A 252 11.04 6.00 3.02
C PRO A 252 10.22 4.74 3.32
N ALA A 253 10.81 3.59 3.09
CA ALA A 253 10.27 2.27 3.33
C ALA A 253 11.33 1.41 4.04
N ILE A 254 10.88 0.59 4.98
CA ILE A 254 11.73 -0.39 5.64
C ILE A 254 11.67 -1.66 4.79
N ARG A 255 12.80 -2.09 4.23
CA ARG A 255 12.93 -3.41 3.59
C ARG A 255 13.68 -4.37 4.50
N ALA A 256 13.15 -5.59 4.62
CA ALA A 256 13.83 -6.73 5.20
C ALA A 256 14.03 -7.78 4.11
N GLU A 257 15.28 -8.20 3.89
CA GLU A 257 15.62 -9.35 3.06
C GLU A 257 16.02 -10.51 3.97
N ILE A 258 15.28 -11.61 3.89
CA ILE A 258 15.46 -12.79 4.74
C ILE A 258 15.84 -13.99 3.88
N ASP A 259 16.85 -14.74 4.30
CA ASP A 259 17.27 -15.99 3.65
C ASP A 259 17.32 -17.13 4.67
N PHE A 260 16.66 -18.24 4.34
CA PHE A 260 16.70 -19.51 5.08
C PHE A 260 17.30 -20.59 4.16
N PRO A 261 18.63 -20.74 4.09
CA PRO A 261 19.28 -21.58 3.10
C PRO A 261 18.87 -23.05 3.18
N THR A 262 18.85 -23.62 4.39
CA THR A 262 18.48 -25.03 4.63
C THR A 262 17.01 -25.30 4.29
N ALA A 263 16.16 -24.29 4.50
CA ALA A 263 14.74 -24.35 4.18
C ALA A 263 14.43 -24.00 2.72
N LYS A 264 15.45 -23.55 1.96
CA LYS A 264 15.34 -23.06 0.57
C LYS A 264 14.24 -22.02 0.39
N LEU A 265 14.10 -21.14 1.38
CA LEU A 265 13.07 -20.10 1.45
C LEU A 265 13.74 -18.73 1.55
N LYS A 266 13.38 -17.82 0.66
CA LYS A 266 13.67 -16.40 0.77
C LYS A 266 12.40 -15.63 1.07
N THR A 267 12.49 -14.62 1.92
CA THR A 267 11.35 -13.75 2.24
C THR A 267 11.76 -12.30 2.09
N THR A 268 10.88 -11.47 1.55
CA THR A 268 11.06 -10.02 1.51
C THR A 268 9.88 -9.37 2.21
N ILE A 269 10.18 -8.50 3.17
CA ILE A 269 9.17 -7.71 3.88
C ILE A 269 9.42 -6.23 3.58
N VAL A 270 8.37 -5.50 3.21
CA VAL A 270 8.41 -4.06 2.97
C VAL A 270 7.35 -3.38 3.80
N ILE A 271 7.76 -2.48 4.71
CA ILE A 271 6.87 -1.65 5.51
C ILE A 271 6.96 -0.20 5.01
N GLN A 272 5.83 0.40 4.68
CA GLN A 272 5.76 1.77 4.17
C GLN A 272 4.51 2.50 4.66
N LYS A 273 4.56 3.84 4.72
CA LYS A 273 3.39 4.68 4.98
C LYS A 273 2.38 4.53 3.86
N ASN A 274 1.11 4.33 4.22
CA ASN A 274 0.03 4.29 3.25
C ASN A 274 -0.43 5.73 2.95
N LEU A 275 -0.35 6.14 1.68
CA LEU A 275 -0.88 7.42 1.22
C LEU A 275 -2.16 7.25 0.38
N ASP A 276 -2.58 6.02 0.11
CA ASP A 276 -3.83 5.74 -0.59
C ASP A 276 -5.02 5.90 0.39
N PRO A 277 -5.95 6.86 0.16
CA PRO A 277 -7.10 7.08 1.03
C PRO A 277 -8.14 5.97 0.94
N THR A 278 -8.11 5.12 -0.10
CA THR A 278 -9.08 4.03 -0.29
C THR A 278 -8.79 2.85 0.64
N LEU A 279 -7.54 2.69 1.05
CA LEU A 279 -7.14 1.68 2.02
C LEU A 279 -7.33 2.21 3.44
N SER A 280 -8.10 1.49 4.25
CA SER A 280 -8.30 1.77 5.68
C SER A 280 -7.08 1.38 6.54
N ALA A 281 -5.87 1.63 6.03
CA ALA A 281 -4.59 1.30 6.64
C ALA A 281 -3.72 2.55 6.82
N SER A 282 -2.96 2.62 7.91
CA SER A 282 -1.99 3.70 8.17
C SER A 282 -0.69 3.42 7.43
N HIS A 283 -0.31 2.15 7.42
CA HIS A 283 0.89 1.63 6.80
C HIS A 283 0.55 0.29 6.15
N THR A 284 1.29 -0.04 5.11
CA THR A 284 1.20 -1.34 4.45
C THR A 284 2.46 -2.15 4.71
N VAL A 285 2.30 -3.44 4.97
CA VAL A 285 3.39 -4.41 5.02
C VAL A 285 3.21 -5.41 3.89
N ASN A 286 4.04 -5.34 2.85
CA ASN A 286 4.08 -6.35 1.81
C ASN A 286 5.02 -7.47 2.24
N VAL A 287 4.58 -8.72 2.12
CA VAL A 287 5.35 -9.91 2.45
C VAL A 287 5.33 -10.84 1.25
N ASN A 288 6.52 -11.12 0.70
CA ASN A 288 6.68 -12.02 -0.43
C ASN A 288 7.59 -13.19 -0.05
N PHE A 289 7.15 -14.40 -0.32
CA PHE A 289 7.89 -15.63 -0.12
C PHE A 289 8.34 -16.21 -1.47
N SER A 290 9.60 -16.58 -1.57
CA SER A 290 10.19 -17.24 -2.73
C SER A 290 10.75 -18.59 -2.30
N LEU A 291 10.09 -19.66 -2.74
CA LEU A 291 10.45 -21.04 -2.42
C LEU A 291 11.22 -21.65 -3.60
N ALA A 292 12.46 -22.07 -3.37
CA ALA A 292 13.25 -22.67 -4.43
C ALA A 292 12.85 -24.15 -4.68
N PRO A 293 13.14 -24.73 -5.86
CA PRO A 293 12.85 -26.14 -6.12
C PRO A 293 13.45 -27.11 -5.09
N GLY A 294 12.66 -28.13 -4.74
CA GLY A 294 13.03 -29.13 -3.73
C GLY A 294 13.13 -28.57 -2.31
N ASN A 295 12.37 -27.52 -2.01
CA ASN A 295 12.05 -27.11 -0.64
C ASN A 295 10.97 -28.06 -0.05
N GLU A 296 10.78 -28.01 1.27
CA GLU A 296 9.83 -28.90 1.97
C GLU A 296 8.47 -28.25 2.29
N PHE A 297 8.25 -27.02 1.83
CA PHE A 297 7.05 -26.23 2.07
C PHE A 297 6.28 -26.09 0.75
N ASN A 298 5.12 -26.72 0.62
CA ASN A 298 4.33 -26.69 -0.62
C ASN A 298 3.62 -25.33 -0.89
N GLY A 299 4.15 -24.24 -0.34
CA GLY A 299 3.56 -22.90 -0.37
C GLY A 299 3.12 -22.41 1.00
N ILE A 300 2.78 -21.11 1.06
CA ILE A 300 2.25 -20.44 2.23
C ILE A 300 0.78 -20.11 1.94
N LYS A 301 -0.11 -20.62 2.78
CA LYS A 301 -1.56 -20.47 2.64
C LYS A 301 -2.07 -19.14 3.20
N ALA A 302 -1.55 -18.75 4.36
CA ALA A 302 -1.96 -17.55 5.07
C ALA A 302 -0.85 -17.01 5.96
N ILE A 303 -0.90 -15.71 6.25
CA ILE A 303 -0.07 -15.09 7.27
C ILE A 303 -0.93 -14.52 8.40
N GLY A 304 -0.37 -14.49 9.60
CA GLY A 304 -0.94 -13.84 10.76
C GLY A 304 -0.52 -12.37 10.88
N PRO A 305 -1.08 -11.66 11.88
CA PRO A 305 -0.64 -10.33 12.23
C PRO A 305 0.78 -10.35 12.81
N ILE A 306 1.56 -9.31 12.56
CA ILE A 306 2.89 -9.15 13.14
C ILE A 306 2.79 -9.06 14.66
N GLN A 307 3.72 -9.71 15.35
CA GLN A 307 3.89 -9.59 16.79
C GLN A 307 5.29 -9.04 17.09
N MET A 308 5.37 -8.13 18.06
CA MET A 308 6.62 -7.61 18.58
C MET A 308 6.89 -8.28 19.91
N ARG A 309 7.95 -9.07 20.00
CA ARG A 309 8.31 -9.84 21.20
C ARG A 309 9.61 -9.32 21.80
N ARG A 310 9.66 -9.15 23.12
CA ARG A 310 10.93 -8.84 23.78
C ARG A 310 11.85 -10.07 23.69
N PRO A 311 13.17 -9.90 23.56
CA PRO A 311 14.10 -11.04 23.44
C PRO A 311 13.94 -12.08 24.56
N GLU A 312 13.63 -11.64 25.78
CA GLU A 312 13.42 -12.49 26.97
C GLU A 312 11.97 -12.99 27.15
N ALA A 313 11.02 -12.49 26.36
CA ALA A 313 9.61 -12.83 26.51
C ALA A 313 9.23 -14.08 25.71
N GLN A 314 8.30 -14.86 26.26
CA GLN A 314 7.72 -16.04 25.61
C GLN A 314 6.62 -15.69 24.58
N SER A 315 6.03 -14.49 24.66
CA SER A 315 4.94 -14.07 23.79
C SER A 315 5.10 -12.61 23.39
N GLY A 316 4.68 -12.29 22.15
CA GLY A 316 4.77 -10.95 21.59
C GLY A 316 3.47 -10.15 21.72
N GLU A 317 3.61 -8.84 21.67
CA GLU A 317 2.50 -7.91 21.54
C GLU A 317 2.11 -7.76 20.07
N GLN A 318 0.84 -7.97 19.76
CA GLN A 318 0.35 -7.85 18.39
C GLN A 318 0.36 -6.40 17.90
N VAL A 319 0.94 -6.21 16.72
CA VAL A 319 0.78 -5.01 15.88
C VAL A 319 -0.59 -5.10 15.21
N ALA A 320 -1.44 -4.13 15.47
CA ALA A 320 -2.83 -4.15 15.00
C ALA A 320 -2.89 -3.96 13.48
N GLY A 321 -3.18 -5.02 12.75
CA GLY A 321 -3.27 -5.01 11.29
C GLY A 321 -4.07 -6.20 10.76
N VAL A 322 -4.51 -6.10 9.52
CA VAL A 322 -5.31 -7.13 8.84
C VAL A 322 -4.48 -7.73 7.70
N PRO A 323 -4.11 -9.02 7.77
CA PRO A 323 -3.45 -9.71 6.68
C PRO A 323 -4.46 -10.10 5.58
N VAL A 324 -4.08 -9.93 4.32
CA VAL A 324 -4.83 -10.36 3.14
C VAL A 324 -3.89 -11.00 2.12
N PRO A 325 -4.27 -12.12 1.48
CA PRO A 325 -3.53 -12.67 0.35
C PRO A 325 -3.70 -11.77 -0.86
N ILE A 326 -2.61 -11.55 -1.61
CA ILE A 326 -2.63 -10.83 -2.89
C ILE A 326 -2.56 -11.84 -4.03
N THR A 327 -1.55 -12.71 -3.99
CA THR A 327 -1.34 -13.84 -4.90
C THR A 327 -0.74 -15.00 -4.12
N GLU A 328 -0.45 -16.12 -4.79
CA GLU A 328 0.31 -17.21 -4.17
C GLU A 328 1.61 -16.68 -3.56
N ASN A 329 1.87 -17.04 -2.30
CA ASN A 329 3.08 -16.67 -1.58
C ASN A 329 3.33 -15.15 -1.45
N ALA A 330 2.33 -14.30 -1.69
CA ALA A 330 2.42 -12.85 -1.53
C ALA A 330 1.22 -12.29 -0.77
N PHE A 331 1.50 -11.54 0.29
CA PHE A 331 0.51 -11.07 1.24
C PHE A 331 0.71 -9.60 1.56
N LEU A 332 -0.38 -8.92 1.90
CA LEU A 332 -0.39 -7.55 2.39
C LEU A 332 -0.94 -7.54 3.81
N ILE A 333 -0.29 -6.82 4.72
CA ILE A 333 -0.88 -6.47 6.01
C ILE A 333 -1.17 -4.97 6.01
N GLY A 334 -2.45 -4.61 6.08
CA GLY A 334 -2.86 -3.23 6.31
C GLY A 334 -2.84 -2.94 7.81
N LEU A 335 -1.88 -2.14 8.30
CA LEU A 335 -1.85 -1.73 9.70
C LEU A 335 -3.00 -0.75 9.97
N LEU A 336 -3.75 -0.97 11.05
CA LEU A 336 -4.96 -0.18 11.33
C LEU A 336 -4.65 1.31 11.59
N ARG A 337 -5.57 2.18 11.18
CA ARG A 337 -5.53 3.64 11.40
C ARG A 337 -6.16 4.04 12.73
N GLY A 338 -6.03 5.33 13.08
CA GLY A 338 -6.73 5.95 14.21
C GLY A 338 -6.11 5.56 15.55
N ASN A 339 -6.94 5.19 16.53
CA ASN A 339 -6.50 4.94 17.91
C ASN A 339 -5.44 3.82 18.05
N ARG A 340 -5.30 2.94 17.04
CA ARG A 340 -4.31 1.84 17.04
C ARG A 340 -2.96 2.25 16.44
N GLU A 341 -2.92 3.30 15.64
CA GLU A 341 -1.74 3.70 14.87
C GLU A 341 -0.57 4.10 15.77
N ALA A 342 -0.80 4.99 16.74
CA ALA A 342 0.24 5.41 17.68
C ALA A 342 0.86 4.22 18.44
N ARG A 343 0.03 3.25 18.87
CA ARG A 343 0.51 2.02 19.51
C ARG A 343 1.36 1.17 18.56
N ASN A 344 0.92 1.00 17.32
CA ASN A 344 1.69 0.27 16.31
C ASN A 344 3.06 0.90 16.09
N ILE A 345 3.14 2.23 15.98
CA ILE A 345 4.41 2.96 15.80
C ILE A 345 5.33 2.75 17.01
N VAL A 346 4.80 2.77 18.24
CA VAL A 346 5.59 2.47 19.45
C VAL A 346 6.15 1.05 19.43
N LEU A 347 5.32 0.05 19.09
CA LEU A 347 5.74 -1.35 18.99
C LEU A 347 6.80 -1.55 17.90
N LEU A 348 6.61 -0.94 16.73
CA LEU A 348 7.57 -1.04 15.61
C LEU A 348 8.87 -0.28 15.89
N ARG A 349 8.87 0.78 16.71
CA ARG A 349 10.09 1.49 17.12
C ARG A 349 10.89 0.73 18.17
N ALA A 350 10.24 -0.06 19.01
CA ALA A 350 10.90 -0.75 20.11
C ALA A 350 11.98 -1.74 19.62
N PRO A 351 13.07 -1.94 20.40
CA PRO A 351 14.13 -2.90 20.14
C PRO A 351 13.65 -4.33 20.46
N MET A 352 12.61 -4.75 19.76
CA MET A 352 11.92 -6.03 19.92
C MET A 352 12.13 -6.90 18.69
N VAL A 353 12.08 -8.21 18.89
CA VAL A 353 12.04 -9.22 17.83
C VAL A 353 10.69 -9.11 17.10
N LEU A 354 10.74 -9.17 15.77
CA LEU A 354 9.54 -9.17 14.93
C LEU A 354 9.20 -10.61 14.58
N ASP A 355 8.07 -11.09 15.07
CA ASP A 355 7.52 -12.40 14.73
C ASP A 355 6.41 -12.24 13.68
N LEU A 356 6.49 -13.04 12.62
CA LEU A 356 5.47 -13.17 11.59
C LEU A 356 4.93 -14.61 11.60
N PRO A 357 3.81 -14.86 12.28
CA PRO A 357 3.11 -16.14 12.23
C PRO A 357 2.57 -16.41 10.82
N MET A 358 2.51 -17.67 10.41
CA MET A 358 1.99 -18.09 9.11
C MET A 358 1.48 -19.54 9.15
N GLN A 359 0.69 -19.89 8.13
CA GLN A 359 0.20 -21.24 7.89
C GLN A 359 0.70 -21.72 6.53
N LEU A 360 1.34 -22.88 6.51
CA LEU A 360 1.79 -23.55 5.29
C LEU A 360 0.59 -24.18 4.55
N GLU A 361 0.76 -24.46 3.25
CA GLU A 361 -0.29 -25.11 2.44
C GLU A 361 -0.70 -26.51 2.95
N ASP A 362 0.24 -27.22 3.59
CA ASP A 362 -0.04 -28.49 4.25
C ASP A 362 -0.76 -28.34 5.61
N GLY A 363 -1.10 -27.12 6.01
CA GLY A 363 -1.83 -26.80 7.22
C GLY A 363 -0.97 -26.59 8.47
N ARG A 364 0.34 -26.88 8.42
CA ARG A 364 1.25 -26.68 9.56
C ARG A 364 1.37 -25.20 9.91
N ALA A 365 1.41 -24.92 11.21
CA ALA A 365 1.74 -23.59 11.71
C ALA A 365 3.25 -23.35 11.60
N ALA A 366 3.62 -22.15 11.22
CA ALA A 366 5.00 -21.70 11.20
C ALA A 366 5.12 -20.24 11.66
N THR A 367 6.30 -19.83 12.12
CA THR A 367 6.59 -18.45 12.52
C THR A 367 7.98 -18.08 12.05
N ILE A 368 8.11 -16.92 11.40
CA ILE A 368 9.39 -16.30 11.11
C ILE A 368 9.69 -15.29 12.23
N SER A 369 10.79 -15.47 12.94
CA SER A 369 11.28 -14.60 14.02
C SER A 369 12.51 -13.83 13.54
N LEU A 370 12.46 -12.49 13.56
CA LEU A 370 13.49 -11.61 13.00
C LEU A 370 14.07 -10.67 14.05
N GLU A 371 15.38 -10.70 14.22
CA GLU A 371 16.09 -9.70 15.03
C GLU A 371 16.34 -8.43 14.21
N LYS A 372 16.07 -7.27 14.80
CA LYS A 372 16.40 -5.98 14.18
C LYS A 372 17.89 -5.65 14.30
N GLY A 373 18.45 -5.89 15.48
CA GLY A 373 19.79 -5.43 15.87
C GLY A 373 19.95 -3.90 15.76
N PRO A 374 21.15 -3.37 16.08
CA PRO A 374 21.41 -1.92 16.05
C PRO A 374 21.25 -1.28 14.67
N GLY A 375 21.48 -2.06 13.60
CA GLY A 375 21.29 -1.62 12.22
C GLY A 375 19.81 -1.46 11.87
N GLY A 376 19.01 -2.50 12.12
CA GLY A 376 17.58 -2.47 11.89
C GLY A 376 16.87 -1.46 12.78
N GLU A 377 17.23 -1.33 14.05
CA GLU A 377 16.66 -0.32 14.95
C GLU A 377 16.78 1.10 14.39
N ARG A 378 17.93 1.45 13.80
CA ARG A 378 18.14 2.73 13.13
C ARG A 378 17.27 2.87 11.89
N VAL A 379 17.20 1.84 11.04
CA VAL A 379 16.32 1.84 9.86
C VAL A 379 14.86 2.07 10.25
N PHE A 380 14.37 1.40 11.30
CA PHE A 380 13.02 1.59 11.81
C PHE A 380 12.82 3.00 12.36
N ALA A 381 13.75 3.51 13.17
CA ALA A 381 13.66 4.86 13.72
C ALA A 381 13.59 5.92 12.62
N ASP A 382 14.51 5.87 11.65
CA ASP A 382 14.62 6.82 10.55
C ASP A 382 13.36 6.82 9.68
N ALA A 383 12.84 5.63 9.32
CA ALA A 383 11.60 5.52 8.56
C ALA A 383 10.40 6.07 9.34
N LEU A 384 10.23 5.66 10.59
CA LEU A 384 9.11 6.07 11.44
C LEU A 384 9.15 7.58 11.77
N ASP A 385 10.32 8.20 11.84
CA ASP A 385 10.46 9.65 12.02
C ASP A 385 10.11 10.42 10.75
N ALA A 386 10.47 9.90 9.58
CA ALA A 386 10.09 10.49 8.30
C ALA A 386 8.60 10.31 7.95
N TRP A 387 7.90 9.38 8.59
CA TRP A 387 6.46 9.16 8.41
C TRP A 387 5.57 10.03 9.30
N ARG A 388 6.13 10.88 10.16
CA ARG A 388 5.32 11.73 11.05
C ARG A 388 4.50 12.79 10.31
#